data_AF-A0A085M2D4-F1
#
_entry.id   AF-A0A085M2D4-F1
#
_cell.length_a   1.000
_cell.length_b   1.000
_cell.length_c   1.000
_cell.angle_alpha   90.00
_cell.angle_beta   90.00
_cell.angle_gamma   90.00
#
_symmetry.space_group_name_H-M   'P 1'
#
loop_
_entity.id
_entity.type
_entity.pdbx_description
1 polymer ?
#
loop_
_entity_poly.entity_id
_entity_poly.type
_entity_poly.pdbx_seq_one_letter_code
_entity_poly.pdbx_strand_id
1 'polypeptide(L)'
;MELERSVTQLNTENYPRWKFEIEAILEAKDCLDVVNGETPSPTAGDGKIGAWRKRDALARSIISRSLDDFHHAFIRSCRTSREMMDSIICIKEQATASNKLLVSSQF
;
A
#
# COMPACT_ATOMS: atom_id res chain seq x y z
N MET A 1 -24.89 12.74 -4.90
CA MET A 1 -23.60 12.42 -5.56
C MET A 1 -22.51 12.83 -4.60
N GLU A 2 -21.99 11.88 -3.83
CA GLU A 2 -20.71 12.14 -3.15
C GLU A 2 -19.69 12.37 -4.26
N LEU A 3 -19.01 13.52 -4.21
CA LEU A 3 -17.90 13.80 -5.09
C LEU A 3 -16.83 12.74 -4.78
N GLU A 4 -16.76 11.66 -5.57
CA GLU A 4 -15.66 10.71 -5.51
C GLU A 4 -14.39 11.50 -5.83
N ARG A 5 -13.71 12.00 -4.79
CA ARG A 5 -12.39 12.59 -4.93
C ARG A 5 -11.51 11.50 -5.52
N SER A 6 -10.97 11.75 -6.70
CA SER A 6 -10.01 10.87 -7.35
C SER A 6 -8.85 10.64 -6.39
N VAL A 7 -8.57 9.36 -6.09
CA VAL A 7 -7.39 8.98 -5.31
C VAL A 7 -6.15 9.44 -6.08
N THR A 8 -5.24 10.15 -5.42
CA THR A 8 -3.98 10.55 -6.04
C THR A 8 -3.23 9.31 -6.49
N GLN A 9 -2.80 9.27 -7.75
CA GLN A 9 -1.99 8.17 -8.27
C GLN A 9 -0.53 8.31 -7.79
N LEU A 10 0.08 7.22 -7.34
CA LEU A 10 1.49 7.21 -6.94
C LEU A 10 2.38 7.50 -8.14
N ASN A 11 3.35 8.38 -7.96
CA ASN A 11 4.44 8.64 -8.89
C ASN A 11 5.78 8.68 -8.13
N THR A 12 6.86 9.04 -8.82
CA THR A 12 8.22 9.07 -8.26
C THR A 12 8.41 10.08 -7.13
N GLU A 13 7.64 11.17 -7.09
CA GLU A 13 7.87 12.34 -6.24
C GLU A 13 6.85 12.51 -5.11
N ASN A 14 5.66 11.93 -5.25
CA ASN A 14 4.53 12.21 -4.36
C ASN A 14 4.31 11.17 -3.26
N TYR A 15 5.25 10.23 -3.04
CA TYR A 15 5.06 9.11 -2.12
C TYR A 15 4.58 9.51 -0.71
N PRO A 16 5.17 10.51 -0.02
CA PRO A 16 4.69 10.89 1.32
C PRO A 16 3.23 11.34 1.33
N ARG A 17 2.81 12.11 0.32
CA ARG A 17 1.43 12.56 0.16
C ARG A 17 0.50 11.39 -0.18
N TRP A 18 0.90 10.56 -1.15
CA TRP A 18 0.15 9.38 -1.54
C TRP A 18 -0.10 8.45 -0.35
N LYS A 19 0.96 8.18 0.44
CA LYS A 19 0.89 7.33 1.63
C LYS A 19 -0.14 7.86 2.63
N PHE A 20 -0.05 9.15 2.94
CA PHE A 20 -0.99 9.81 3.85
C PHE A 20 -2.45 9.71 3.37
N GLU A 21 -2.70 9.97 2.09
CA GLU A 21 -4.05 9.89 1.52
C GLU A 21 -4.59 8.44 1.50
N ILE A 22 -3.75 7.46 1.20
CA ILE A 22 -4.13 6.04 1.21
C ILE A 22 -4.40 5.53 2.62
N GLU A 23 -3.56 5.86 3.59
CA GLU A 23 -3.77 5.51 4.99
C GLU A 23 -5.10 6.08 5.52
N ALA A 24 -5.42 7.34 5.20
CA ALA A 24 -6.70 7.95 5.56
C ALA A 24 -7.90 7.24 4.92
N ILE A 25 -7.80 6.81 3.66
CA ILE A 25 -8.87 6.04 3.00
C ILE A 25 -9.02 4.66 3.64
N LEU A 26 -7.91 3.97 3.95
CA LEU A 26 -7.92 2.66 4.60
C LEU A 26 -8.51 2.73 6.01
N GLU A 27 -8.20 3.78 6.77
CA GLU A 27 -8.77 4.03 8.09
C GLU A 27 -10.28 4.28 8.01
N ALA A 28 -10.73 5.15 7.08
CA ALA A 28 -12.15 5.40 6.84
C ALA A 28 -12.94 4.17 6.37
N LYS A 29 -12.23 3.14 5.87
CA LYS A 29 -12.80 1.86 5.42
C LYS A 29 -12.54 0.72 6.40
N ASP A 30 -12.03 0.99 7.60
CA ASP A 30 -11.75 0.01 8.64
C ASP A 30 -10.83 -1.13 8.15
N CYS A 31 -9.79 -0.77 7.41
CA CYS A 31 -8.85 -1.72 6.79
C CYS A 31 -7.37 -1.42 7.09
N LEU A 32 -7.06 -0.29 7.73
CA LEU A 32 -5.67 0.12 7.98
C LEU A 32 -4.91 -0.87 8.87
N ASP A 33 -5.59 -1.43 9.88
CA ASP A 33 -5.05 -2.44 10.79
C ASP A 33 -4.60 -3.73 10.07
N VAL A 34 -5.33 -4.12 9.01
CA VAL A 34 -4.98 -5.28 8.18
C VAL A 34 -3.74 -5.00 7.33
N VAL A 35 -3.62 -3.78 6.80
CA VAL A 35 -2.50 -3.36 5.94
C VAL A 35 -1.22 -3.21 6.74
N ASN A 36 -1.29 -2.56 7.91
CA ASN A 36 -0.16 -2.44 8.84
C ASN A 36 0.15 -3.77 9.54
N GLY A 37 -0.78 -4.72 9.47
CA GLY A 37 -0.65 -6.06 10.02
C GLY A 37 -0.75 -6.14 11.53
N GLU A 38 -1.38 -5.13 12.15
CA GLU A 38 -1.87 -5.16 13.53
C GLU A 38 -2.92 -6.27 13.70
N THR A 39 -3.74 -6.49 12.67
CA THR A 39 -4.64 -7.65 12.59
C THR A 39 -4.09 -8.67 11.58
N PRO A 40 -3.30 -9.66 12.02
CA PRO A 40 -2.76 -10.69 11.14
C PRO A 40 -3.87 -11.59 10.58
N SER A 41 -3.57 -12.26 9.45
CA SER A 41 -4.49 -13.25 8.87
C SER A 41 -4.83 -14.34 9.90
N PRO A 42 -6.12 -14.58 10.18
CA PRO A 42 -6.54 -15.71 11.00
C PRO A 42 -6.14 -17.06 10.36
N THR A 43 -6.05 -18.10 11.18
CA THR A 43 -5.83 -19.47 10.71
C THR A 43 -7.05 -20.02 9.98
N ALA A 44 -6.83 -21.01 9.11
CA ALA A 44 -7.91 -21.70 8.41
C ALA A 44 -8.85 -22.38 9.43
N GLY A 45 -10.16 -22.08 9.33
CA GLY A 45 -11.17 -22.57 10.26
C GLY A 45 -11.60 -21.58 11.34
N ASP A 46 -10.88 -20.47 11.52
CA ASP A 46 -11.35 -19.36 12.36
C ASP A 46 -12.58 -18.70 11.70
N GLY A 47 -13.68 -18.58 12.43
CA GLY A 47 -14.90 -17.91 11.96
C GLY A 47 -14.68 -16.45 11.50
N LYS A 48 -13.58 -15.82 11.93
CA LYS A 48 -13.20 -14.45 11.56
C LYS A 48 -12.51 -14.36 10.20
N ILE A 49 -12.07 -15.48 9.60
CA ILE A 49 -11.31 -15.47 8.33
C ILE A 49 -12.08 -14.80 7.18
N GLY A 50 -13.41 -14.97 7.15
CA GLY A 50 -14.26 -14.35 6.14
C GLY A 50 -14.28 -12.83 6.23
N ALA A 51 -14.41 -12.29 7.45
CA ALA A 51 -14.40 -10.85 7.69
C ALA A 51 -13.01 -10.24 7.40
N TRP A 52 -11.94 -10.93 7.80
CA TRP A 52 -10.57 -10.50 7.50
C TRP A 52 -10.32 -10.45 5.99
N ARG A 53 -10.66 -11.51 5.25
CA ARG A 53 -10.47 -11.57 3.78
C ARG A 53 -11.23 -10.47 3.04
N LYS A 54 -12.40 -10.05 3.52
CA LYS A 54 -13.16 -8.94 2.93
C LYS A 54 -12.42 -7.61 3.09
N ARG A 55 -11.91 -7.34 4.30
CA ARG A 55 -11.12 -6.13 4.58
C ARG A 55 -9.81 -6.11 3.79
N ASP A 56 -9.09 -7.24 3.77
CA ASP A 56 -7.87 -7.37 2.96
C ASP A 56 -8.16 -7.16 1.46
N ALA A 57 -9.23 -7.75 0.92
CA ALA A 57 -9.59 -7.56 -0.48
C ALA A 57 -9.95 -6.09 -0.80
N LEU A 58 -10.66 -5.41 0.12
CA LEU A 58 -10.97 -3.99 -0.02
C LEU A 58 -9.69 -3.14 -0.03
N ALA A 59 -8.78 -3.39 0.92
CA ALA A 59 -7.49 -2.72 1.01
C ALA A 59 -6.65 -2.94 -0.26
N ARG A 60 -6.53 -4.19 -0.75
CA ARG A 60 -5.82 -4.49 -2.00
C ARG A 60 -6.41 -3.74 -3.20
N SER A 61 -7.74 -3.64 -3.27
CA SER A 61 -8.42 -2.89 -4.33
C SER A 61 -8.14 -1.38 -4.26
N ILE A 62 -8.08 -0.79 -3.07
CA ILE A 62 -7.74 0.63 -2.87
C ILE A 62 -6.29 0.86 -3.31
N ILE A 63 -5.35 0.07 -2.80
CA ILE A 63 -3.92 0.20 -3.11
C ILE A 63 -3.70 0.03 -4.61
N SER A 64 -4.14 -1.07 -5.22
CA SER A 64 -3.91 -1.36 -6.65
C SER A 64 -4.41 -0.26 -7.59
N ARG A 65 -5.59 0.32 -7.32
CA ARG A 65 -6.16 1.41 -8.16
C ARG A 65 -5.47 2.75 -8.00
N SER A 66 -4.63 2.90 -6.98
CA SER A 66 -3.92 4.15 -6.69
C SER A 66 -2.49 4.18 -7.23
N LEU A 67 -2.07 3.15 -7.97
CA LEU A 67 -0.70 3.04 -8.49
C LEU A 67 -0.63 3.40 -9.97
N ASP A 68 0.50 3.93 -10.40
CA ASP A 68 0.90 3.91 -11.82
C ASP A 68 1.30 2.50 -12.26
N ASP A 69 1.44 2.30 -13.57
CA ASP A 69 1.79 1.00 -14.16
C ASP A 69 3.14 0.47 -13.67
N PHE A 70 4.08 1.36 -13.35
CA PHE A 70 5.40 1.00 -12.86
C PHE A 70 5.31 0.37 -11.47
N HIS A 71 4.70 1.06 -10.51
CA HIS A 71 4.54 0.55 -9.14
C HIS A 71 3.58 -0.65 -9.11
N HIS A 72 2.55 -0.64 -9.96
CA HIS A 72 1.63 -1.76 -10.08
C HIS A 72 2.36 -3.06 -10.47
N ALA A 73 3.45 -3.01 -11.23
CA ALA A 73 4.19 -4.20 -11.62
C ALA A 73 4.72 -5.01 -10.42
N PHE A 74 5.09 -4.33 -9.33
CA PHE A 74 5.71 -4.95 -8.16
C PHE A 74 4.71 -5.65 -7.23
N ILE A 75 3.43 -5.28 -7.29
CA ILE A 75 2.40 -5.83 -6.39
C ILE A 75 1.66 -7.04 -6.97
N ARG A 76 1.95 -7.45 -8.22
CA ARG A 76 1.19 -8.51 -8.93
C ARG A 76 1.33 -9.89 -8.29
N SER A 77 2.44 -10.15 -7.62
CA SER A 77 2.68 -11.42 -6.91
C SER A 77 2.18 -11.41 -5.46
N CYS A 78 1.95 -10.23 -4.88
CA CYS A 78 1.48 -10.06 -3.50
C CYS A 78 0.12 -10.74 -3.31
N ARG A 79 -0.03 -11.39 -2.15
CA ARG A 79 -1.24 -12.10 -1.75
C ARG A 79 -2.09 -11.29 -0.79
N THR A 80 -1.46 -10.46 0.03
CA THR A 80 -2.12 -9.62 1.04
C THR A 80 -1.89 -8.14 0.75
N SER A 81 -2.78 -7.30 1.27
CA SER A 81 -2.65 -5.83 1.24
C SER A 81 -1.40 -5.34 1.96
N ARG A 82 -1.03 -6.02 3.05
CA ARG A 82 0.26 -5.81 3.75
C ARG A 82 1.44 -6.02 2.81
N GLU A 83 1.52 -7.17 2.14
CA GLU A 83 2.60 -7.45 1.17
C GLU A 83 2.67 -6.40 0.06
N MET A 84 1.52 -5.89 -0.41
CA MET A 84 1.50 -4.81 -1.40
C MET A 84 2.12 -3.53 -0.85
N MET A 85 1.73 -3.12 0.36
CA MET A 85 2.22 -1.89 0.99
C MET A 85 3.71 -1.99 1.31
N ASP A 86 4.16 -3.12 1.85
CA ASP A 86 5.57 -3.42 2.14
C ASP A 86 6.41 -3.37 0.85
N SER A 87 5.90 -3.91 -0.25
CA SER A 87 6.58 -3.86 -1.56
C SER A 87 6.75 -2.42 -2.06
N ILE A 88 5.73 -1.58 -1.90
CA ILE A 88 5.80 -0.16 -2.29
C ILE A 88 6.78 0.61 -1.40
N ILE A 89 6.74 0.41 -0.08
CA ILE A 89 7.68 1.00 0.88
C ILE A 89 9.12 0.67 0.48
N CYS A 90 9.40 -0.62 0.23
CA CYS A 90 10.71 -1.11 -0.15
C CYS A 90 11.28 -0.40 -1.40
N ILE A 91 10.46 -0.21 -2.45
CA ILE A 91 10.87 0.49 -3.67
C ILE A 91 11.25 1.95 -3.39
N LYS A 92 10.49 2.63 -2.53
CA LYS A 92 10.70 4.05 -2.21
C LYS A 92 11.90 4.28 -1.30
N GLU A 93 12.13 3.37 -0.36
CA GLU A 93 13.32 3.38 0.49
C GLU A 93 14.60 3.09 -0.30
N GLN A 94 14.57 2.10 -1.21
CA GLN A 94 15.70 1.80 -2.10
C GLN A 94 16.07 3.00 -2.98
N ALA A 95 15.08 3.66 -3.60
CA ALA A 95 15.33 4.87 -4.40
C ALA A 95 15.99 5.97 -3.56
N THR A 96 15.57 6.14 -2.32
CA THR A 96 16.14 7.15 -1.41
C THR A 96 17.59 6.80 -1.02
N ALA A 97 17.88 5.53 -0.75
CA ALA A 97 19.22 5.08 -0.39
C ALA A 97 20.21 5.18 -1.56
N SER A 98 19.81 4.76 -2.76
CA SER A 98 20.62 4.89 -3.98
C SER A 98 20.93 6.35 -4.31
N ASN A 99 19.97 7.26 -4.12
CA ASN A 99 20.19 8.69 -4.33
C ASN A 99 21.21 9.28 -3.33
N LYS A 100 21.16 8.85 -2.06
CA LYS A 100 22.15 9.28 -1.05
C LYS A 100 23.57 8.81 -1.40
N LEU A 101 23.71 7.56 -1.87
CA LEU A 101 25.01 7.00 -2.23
C LEU A 101 25.63 7.73 -3.43
N LEU A 102 24.84 8.00 -4.47
CA LEU A 102 25.30 8.71 -5.67
C LEU A 102 25.80 10.13 -5.35
N VAL A 103 25.10 10.85 -4.47
CA VAL A 103 25.51 12.18 -4.03
C VAL A 103 26.80 12.12 -3.20
N SER A 104 26.98 11.08 -2.38
CA SER A 104 28.20 10.91 -1.57
C SER A 104 29.44 10.48 -2.36
N SER A 105 29.28 9.86 -3.53
CA SER A 105 30.41 9.40 -4.37
C SER A 105 30.92 10.46 -5.37
N GLN A 106 30.31 11.64 -5.41
CA GLN A 106 30.70 12.76 -6.29
C GLN A 106 31.56 13.83 -5.57
N PHE A 107 32.05 13.52 -4.37
CA PHE A 107 32.94 14.39 -3.59
C PHE A 107 34.23 13.67 -3.20
#